data_AF-G3D5J7-F1
#
_entry.id   AF-G3D5J7-F1
#
_cell.length_a   1.000
_cell.length_b   1.000
_cell.length_c   1.000
_cell.angle_alpha   90.00
_cell.angle_beta   90.00
_cell.angle_gamma   90.00
#
_symmetry.space_group_name_H-M   'P 1'
#
loop_
_entity.id
_entity.type
_entity.pdbx_description
1 polymer ?
#
loop_
_entity_poly.entity_id
_entity_poly.type
_entity_poly.pdbx_seq_one_letter_code
_entity_poly.pdbx_strand_id
1 'polypeptide(L)'
;MSQMKWALLIVAATAVVGCTKKETPPPAAEEAPAVEKEKPAMVAVEPILPLPSSVDVNMDKVLLGRSLYHDTILSGDGTVACVTCHSLDHGGAEPRKTSTGIAGQIGPINSPTVLNSGYNFVQFWDGRAKDLQEQAAGPVVNPIEMGANWDEVVGRLKKNKGYASDFAKLYEDGVTQANTTDAIAEYEKSLITPSRFDKFLLGDENAITDAEKRGYATFKEVGCTACHTGINVGGTMFQKMGLVKDYFAGRGTPLTDADLGRFNVSKNPAEKHFFKVPSLRNIELTPPYLHDGSQSTLEGTVKIMGTYQLGRDLTEAQVNSIVTFLKSLTGELPAHAKPGG
;
A
#
# COMPACT_ATOMS: atom_id res chain seq x y z
N MET A 1 -71.64 -27.86 -110.32
CA MET A 1 -71.86 -26.40 -110.39
C MET A 1 -72.40 -25.95 -109.04
N SER A 2 -71.84 -24.88 -108.45
CA SER A 2 -72.49 -23.94 -107.52
C SER A 2 -73.37 -24.50 -106.38
N GLN A 3 -73.30 -24.12 -105.11
CA GLN A 3 -72.89 -22.92 -104.38
C GLN A 3 -73.13 -23.28 -102.90
N MET A 4 -72.23 -22.92 -101.97
CA MET A 4 -72.34 -21.72 -101.11
C MET A 4 -73.47 -21.83 -100.06
N LYS A 5 -73.31 -21.63 -98.75
CA LYS A 5 -72.20 -21.32 -97.84
C LYS A 5 -72.70 -21.67 -96.43
N TRP A 6 -71.78 -22.13 -95.58
CA TRP A 6 -71.99 -22.47 -94.17
C TRP A 6 -71.96 -21.24 -93.25
N ALA A 7 -72.68 -21.33 -92.13
CA ALA A 7 -72.45 -20.52 -90.94
C ALA A 7 -72.43 -21.44 -89.71
N LEU A 8 -71.36 -21.38 -88.91
CA LEU A 8 -71.30 -21.98 -87.59
C LEU A 8 -70.47 -21.07 -86.65
N LEU A 9 -71.06 -20.80 -85.48
CA LEU A 9 -70.50 -20.02 -84.38
C LEU A 9 -69.21 -20.63 -83.83
N ILE A 10 -68.26 -19.79 -83.43
CA ILE A 10 -67.21 -20.14 -82.46
C ILE A 10 -67.02 -18.98 -81.47
N VAL A 11 -67.04 -19.35 -80.19
CA VAL A 11 -66.77 -18.52 -79.01
C VAL A 11 -65.26 -18.41 -78.79
N ALA A 12 -64.77 -17.20 -78.54
CA ALA A 12 -63.36 -16.89 -78.35
C ALA A 12 -62.92 -17.03 -76.88
N ALA A 13 -61.72 -17.58 -76.66
CA ALA A 13 -60.98 -17.50 -75.40
C ALA A 13 -59.56 -17.00 -75.70
N THR A 14 -59.19 -15.85 -75.11
CA THR A 14 -57.86 -15.24 -75.21
C THR A 14 -56.98 -15.71 -74.05
N ALA A 15 -55.85 -16.35 -74.35
CA ALA A 15 -54.81 -16.70 -73.39
C ALA A 15 -53.61 -15.74 -73.51
N VAL A 16 -53.13 -15.26 -72.36
CA VAL A 16 -52.00 -14.34 -72.20
C VAL A 16 -50.69 -15.12 -72.17
N VAL A 17 -49.71 -14.72 -72.99
CA VAL A 17 -48.35 -15.29 -73.01
C VAL A 17 -47.42 -14.40 -72.20
N GLY A 18 -46.84 -14.94 -71.13
CA GLY A 18 -45.77 -14.31 -70.34
C GLY A 18 -44.39 -14.76 -70.80
N CYS A 19 -43.49 -13.81 -71.07
CA CYS A 19 -42.08 -14.05 -71.36
C CYS A 19 -41.26 -14.03 -70.06
N THR A 20 -40.58 -15.12 -69.73
CA THR A 20 -39.60 -15.20 -68.64
C THR A 20 -38.18 -15.04 -69.21
N LYS A 21 -37.45 -14.05 -68.70
CA LYS A 21 -36.03 -13.78 -69.01
C LYS A 21 -35.17 -14.49 -67.96
N LYS A 22 -34.22 -15.32 -68.40
CA LYS A 22 -33.22 -15.98 -67.54
C LYS A 22 -32.20 -14.95 -67.04
N GLU A 23 -32.06 -14.79 -65.73
CA GLU A 23 -31.00 -14.00 -65.10
C GLU A 23 -29.79 -14.88 -64.75
N THR A 24 -28.59 -14.36 -65.01
CA THR A 24 -27.29 -14.96 -64.70
C THR A 24 -26.96 -14.73 -63.22
N PRO A 25 -26.32 -15.68 -62.51
CA PRO A 25 -25.96 -15.46 -61.10
C PRO A 25 -24.86 -14.39 -60.98
N PRO A 26 -24.86 -13.60 -59.90
CA PRO A 26 -23.81 -12.62 -59.66
C PRO A 26 -22.46 -13.29 -59.37
N PRO A 27 -21.32 -12.59 -59.57
CA PRO A 27 -20.00 -13.14 -59.28
C PRO A 27 -19.86 -13.37 -57.78
N ALA A 28 -19.15 -14.44 -57.42
CA ALA A 28 -18.80 -14.75 -56.04
C ALA A 28 -18.02 -13.57 -55.43
N ALA A 29 -18.50 -13.09 -54.28
CA ALA A 29 -17.83 -12.04 -53.52
C ALA A 29 -16.45 -12.55 -53.05
N GLU A 30 -15.42 -11.77 -53.33
CA GLU A 30 -14.07 -11.96 -52.80
C GLU A 30 -14.14 -11.93 -51.27
N GLU A 31 -13.61 -12.97 -50.61
CA GLU A 31 -13.52 -13.01 -49.15
C GLU A 31 -12.63 -11.88 -48.66
N ALA A 32 -13.24 -10.87 -48.03
CA ALA A 32 -12.50 -9.86 -47.29
C ALA A 32 -11.68 -10.54 -46.19
N PRO A 33 -10.43 -10.12 -45.94
CA PRO A 33 -9.63 -10.70 -44.87
C PRO A 33 -10.37 -10.50 -43.55
N ALA A 34 -10.46 -11.55 -42.75
CA ALA A 34 -11.02 -11.48 -41.42
C ALA A 34 -10.31 -10.37 -40.65
N VAL A 35 -11.03 -9.29 -40.35
CA VAL A 35 -10.58 -8.29 -39.40
C VAL A 35 -10.50 -9.01 -38.06
N GLU A 36 -9.29 -9.39 -37.69
CA GLU A 36 -8.98 -9.88 -36.36
C GLU A 36 -9.42 -8.76 -35.40
N LYS A 37 -10.54 -8.99 -34.70
CA LYS A 37 -10.99 -8.07 -33.67
C LYS A 37 -9.93 -8.10 -32.59
N GLU A 38 -9.00 -7.14 -32.62
CA GLU A 38 -8.18 -6.85 -31.46
C GLU A 38 -9.14 -6.68 -30.28
N LYS A 39 -9.06 -7.61 -29.33
CA LYS A 39 -9.63 -7.38 -28.00
C LYS A 39 -9.08 -6.03 -27.58
N PRO A 40 -9.91 -5.07 -27.16
CA PRO A 40 -9.38 -3.84 -26.61
C PRO A 40 -8.45 -4.26 -25.49
N ALA A 41 -7.16 -3.93 -25.62
CA ALA A 41 -6.24 -4.05 -24.52
C ALA A 41 -6.84 -3.18 -23.43
N MET A 42 -7.49 -3.80 -22.44
CA MET A 42 -7.63 -3.16 -21.14
C MET A 42 -6.21 -2.80 -20.79
N VAL A 43 -5.86 -1.51 -20.88
CA VAL A 43 -4.65 -1.00 -20.26
C VAL A 43 -4.83 -1.40 -18.81
N ALA A 44 -4.16 -2.49 -18.41
CA ALA A 44 -4.23 -2.97 -17.05
C ALA A 44 -3.75 -1.81 -16.20
N VAL A 45 -4.67 -1.19 -15.45
CA VAL A 45 -4.32 -0.12 -14.53
C VAL A 45 -3.37 -0.78 -13.53
N GLU A 46 -2.10 -0.39 -13.61
CA GLU A 46 -1.03 -0.94 -12.79
C GLU A 46 -1.34 -0.58 -11.33
N PRO A 47 -1.67 -1.55 -10.45
CA PRO A 47 -2.21 -1.24 -9.13
C PRO A 47 -1.14 -0.69 -8.18
N ILE A 48 0.14 -0.98 -8.40
CA ILE A 48 1.23 -0.41 -7.60
C ILE A 48 1.87 0.74 -8.38
N LEU A 49 2.07 1.86 -7.71
CA LEU A 49 2.73 3.03 -8.29
C LEU A 49 4.17 3.12 -7.78
N PRO A 50 5.12 3.59 -8.63
CA PRO A 50 6.50 3.76 -8.19
C PRO A 50 6.62 4.86 -7.13
N LEU A 51 7.52 4.68 -6.17
CA LEU A 51 8.01 5.79 -5.34
C LEU A 51 8.79 6.78 -6.20
N PRO A 52 8.70 8.10 -5.93
CA PRO A 52 9.57 9.07 -6.58
C PRO A 52 11.01 8.89 -6.11
N SER A 53 11.97 9.30 -6.93
CA SER A 53 13.39 9.28 -6.60
C SER A 53 13.80 10.32 -5.55
N SER A 54 12.96 11.32 -5.30
CA SER A 54 13.17 12.38 -4.32
C SER A 54 11.83 12.91 -3.81
N VAL A 55 11.86 13.57 -2.66
CA VAL A 55 10.72 14.24 -2.05
C VAL A 55 11.12 15.69 -1.75
N ASP A 56 10.21 16.62 -1.97
CA ASP A 56 10.42 18.02 -1.64
C ASP A 56 10.33 18.23 -0.12
N VAL A 57 11.47 18.57 0.48
CA VAL A 57 11.65 18.79 1.92
C VAL A 57 12.65 19.92 2.18
N ASN A 58 12.47 20.61 3.30
CA ASN A 58 13.45 21.56 3.81
C ASN A 58 14.58 20.80 4.54
N MET A 59 15.76 20.76 3.92
CA MET A 59 16.89 19.99 4.45
C MET A 59 17.39 20.47 5.81
N ASP A 60 17.30 21.76 6.15
CA ASP A 60 17.70 22.24 7.47
C ASP A 60 16.75 21.73 8.56
N LYS A 61 15.44 21.66 8.25
CA LYS A 61 14.45 21.01 9.13
C LYS A 61 14.66 19.50 9.22
N VAL A 62 15.00 18.84 8.12
CA VAL A 62 15.35 17.40 8.10
C VAL A 62 16.52 17.12 9.04
N LEU A 63 17.56 17.96 9.04
CA LEU A 63 18.71 17.77 9.92
C LEU A 63 18.35 17.99 11.40
N LEU A 64 17.56 19.01 11.71
CA LEU A 64 17.04 19.22 13.07
C LEU A 64 16.15 18.05 13.53
N GLY A 65 15.23 17.59 12.67
CA GLY A 65 14.37 16.45 12.90
C GLY A 65 15.15 15.16 13.11
N ARG A 66 16.20 14.92 12.32
CA ARG A 66 17.12 13.78 12.48
C ARG A 66 17.78 13.81 13.85
N SER A 67 18.26 14.97 14.30
CA SER A 67 18.85 15.11 15.63
C SER A 67 17.83 14.73 16.71
N LEU A 68 16.61 15.29 16.65
CA LEU A 68 15.54 15.00 17.60
C LEU A 68 15.13 13.52 17.59
N TYR A 69 15.05 12.89 16.43
CA TYR A 69 14.69 11.49 16.25
C TYR A 69 15.65 10.51 16.97
N HIS A 70 16.93 10.90 17.08
CA HIS A 70 17.98 10.09 17.72
C HIS A 70 18.27 10.50 19.16
N ASP A 71 17.65 11.57 19.67
CA ASP A 71 17.98 12.16 20.96
C ASP A 71 16.96 11.74 22.03
N THR A 72 17.45 11.24 23.16
CA THR A 72 16.60 10.85 24.29
C THR A 72 16.07 12.04 25.09
N ILE A 73 16.44 13.28 24.72
CA ILE A 73 15.93 14.53 25.31
C ILE A 73 14.40 14.63 25.33
N LEU A 74 13.73 13.87 24.45
CA LEU A 74 12.28 13.83 24.34
C LEU A 74 11.62 12.88 25.37
N SER A 75 12.33 11.92 25.96
CA SER A 75 11.73 11.00 26.97
C SER A 75 11.83 11.53 28.39
N GLY A 76 10.93 11.06 29.27
CA GLY A 76 10.82 11.53 30.65
C GLY A 76 12.11 11.31 31.45
N ASP A 77 12.73 10.14 31.27
CA ASP A 77 13.93 9.70 31.99
C ASP A 77 15.23 9.74 31.17
N GLY A 78 15.17 10.20 29.92
CA GLY A 78 16.34 10.26 29.03
C GLY A 78 16.83 8.91 28.50
N THR A 79 16.01 7.85 28.52
CA THR A 79 16.40 6.50 28.07
C THR A 79 15.88 6.08 26.69
N VAL A 80 14.87 6.77 26.15
CA VAL A 80 14.17 6.37 24.90
C VAL A 80 14.20 7.51 23.89
N ALA A 81 14.43 7.18 22.62
CA ALA A 81 14.28 8.08 21.47
C ALA A 81 13.44 7.39 20.38
N CYS A 82 13.05 8.10 19.32
CA CYS A 82 12.30 7.50 18.20
C CYS A 82 13.06 6.31 17.60
N VAL A 83 14.38 6.47 17.42
CA VAL A 83 15.28 5.41 16.91
C VAL A 83 15.35 4.15 17.78
N THR A 84 14.96 4.23 19.06
CA THR A 84 14.95 3.06 19.97
C THR A 84 13.98 1.97 19.49
N CYS A 85 12.83 2.37 18.92
CA CYS A 85 11.78 1.47 18.42
C CYS A 85 11.68 1.47 16.89
N HIS A 86 12.24 2.47 16.24
CA HIS A 86 12.23 2.65 14.78
C HIS A 86 13.66 2.75 14.25
N SER A 87 14.48 1.73 14.52
CA SER A 87 15.88 1.73 14.10
C SER A 87 16.00 1.57 12.59
N LEU A 88 16.76 2.46 11.95
CA LEU A 88 17.00 2.38 10.51
C LEU A 88 17.82 1.15 10.11
N ASP A 89 18.64 0.60 11.03
CA ASP A 89 19.37 -0.66 10.82
C ASP A 89 18.43 -1.88 10.76
N HIS A 90 17.19 -1.72 11.22
CA HIS A 90 16.14 -2.74 11.22
C HIS A 90 14.95 -2.29 10.35
N GLY A 91 15.24 -1.69 9.20
CA GLY A 91 14.21 -1.28 8.24
C GLY A 91 13.27 -0.21 8.76
N GLY A 92 13.70 0.61 9.72
CA GLY A 92 12.87 1.65 10.35
C GLY A 92 11.87 1.12 11.39
N ALA A 93 12.02 -0.13 11.81
CA ALA A 93 11.21 -0.80 12.82
C ALA A 93 12.13 -1.40 13.92
N GLU A 94 11.72 -2.49 14.55
CA GLU A 94 12.54 -3.24 15.50
C GLU A 94 12.33 -4.76 15.40
N PRO A 95 13.35 -5.58 15.70
CA PRO A 95 13.24 -7.04 15.65
C PRO A 95 12.60 -7.60 16.94
N ARG A 96 11.52 -6.97 17.43
CA ARG A 96 10.78 -7.37 18.63
C ARG A 96 9.29 -7.51 18.34
N LYS A 97 8.63 -8.40 19.08
CA LYS A 97 7.18 -8.61 18.98
C LYS A 97 6.42 -7.31 19.24
N THR A 98 6.73 -6.65 20.35
CA THR A 98 6.21 -5.33 20.71
C THR A 98 7.32 -4.52 21.38
N SER A 99 7.18 -3.19 21.33
CA SER A 99 8.23 -2.25 21.76
C SER A 99 8.45 -2.26 23.26
N THR A 100 9.70 -2.03 23.66
CA THR A 100 10.06 -1.72 25.05
C THR A 100 10.31 -0.22 25.18
N GLY A 101 9.51 0.46 25.99
CA GLY A 101 9.67 1.89 26.27
C GLY A 101 10.27 2.18 27.65
N ILE A 102 9.90 3.34 28.18
CA ILE A 102 10.42 3.90 29.42
C ILE A 102 10.27 2.93 30.60
N ALA A 103 11.30 2.88 31.46
CA ALA A 103 11.39 1.96 32.59
C ALA A 103 11.22 0.45 32.23
N GLY A 104 11.51 0.08 30.98
CA GLY A 104 11.41 -1.31 30.52
C GLY A 104 9.98 -1.81 30.30
N GLN A 105 9.00 -0.90 30.24
CA GLN A 105 7.61 -1.25 29.99
C GLN A 105 7.42 -1.79 28.56
N ILE A 106 6.55 -2.77 28.40
CA ILE A 106 6.29 -3.42 27.11
C ILE A 106 4.96 -2.95 26.56
N GLY A 107 4.98 -2.39 25.34
CA GLY A 107 3.80 -1.97 24.61
C GLY A 107 2.96 -3.14 24.08
N PRO A 108 1.68 -2.89 23.70
CA PRO A 108 0.78 -3.95 23.25
C PRO A 108 0.88 -4.24 21.74
N ILE A 109 1.67 -3.48 21.00
CA ILE A 109 1.65 -3.47 19.53
C ILE A 109 3.07 -3.49 18.96
N ASN A 110 3.22 -4.10 17.79
CA ASN A 110 4.43 -4.07 16.99
C ASN A 110 4.67 -2.67 16.41
N SER A 111 5.92 -2.20 16.49
CA SER A 111 6.36 -0.93 15.92
C SER A 111 6.40 -1.01 14.40
N PRO A 112 5.52 -0.31 13.65
CA PRO A 112 5.58 -0.29 12.20
C PRO A 112 6.81 0.49 11.71
N THR A 113 7.24 0.26 10.48
CA THR A 113 8.35 1.02 9.90
C THR A 113 8.04 2.51 9.75
N VAL A 114 9.03 3.36 10.05
CA VAL A 114 9.04 4.79 9.72
C VAL A 114 9.27 5.04 8.22
N LEU A 115 9.88 4.08 7.50
CA LEU A 115 10.27 4.27 6.09
C LEU A 115 9.02 4.37 5.21
N ASN A 116 9.01 5.37 4.32
CA ASN A 116 7.87 5.69 3.45
C ASN A 116 6.56 6.02 4.20
N SER A 117 6.60 6.23 5.52
CA SER A 117 5.40 6.48 6.33
C SER A 117 4.68 7.78 5.96
N GLY A 118 5.39 8.74 5.38
CA GLY A 118 4.82 9.97 4.82
C GLY A 118 3.83 9.76 3.67
N TYR A 119 3.80 8.58 3.05
CA TYR A 119 2.81 8.21 2.03
C TYR A 119 1.58 7.49 2.58
N ASN A 120 1.51 7.25 3.90
CA ASN A 120 0.29 6.73 4.50
C ASN A 120 -0.79 7.82 4.57
N PHE A 121 -2.05 7.46 4.33
CA PHE A 121 -3.18 8.41 4.47
C PHE A 121 -3.48 8.81 5.93
N VAL A 122 -3.02 7.99 6.89
CA VAL A 122 -3.07 8.19 8.35
C VAL A 122 -1.96 7.37 9.01
N GLN A 123 -1.58 7.71 10.24
CA GLN A 123 -0.52 7.02 10.98
C GLN A 123 -1.07 6.09 12.08
N PHE A 124 -0.20 5.21 12.58
CA PHE A 124 -0.51 4.08 13.46
C PHE A 124 -1.39 2.98 12.80
N TRP A 125 -1.46 1.82 13.45
CA TRP A 125 -2.26 0.67 13.02
C TRP A 125 -3.77 0.94 13.03
N ASP A 126 -4.26 1.78 13.94
CA ASP A 126 -5.67 2.16 14.08
C ASP A 126 -6.01 3.49 13.38
N GLY A 127 -5.02 4.13 12.76
CA GLY A 127 -5.20 5.40 12.03
C GLY A 127 -5.58 6.58 12.92
N ARG A 128 -5.16 6.60 14.18
CA ARG A 128 -5.56 7.63 15.15
C ARG A 128 -4.94 9.01 14.94
N ALA A 129 -3.86 9.10 14.16
CA ALA A 129 -3.21 10.37 13.81
C ALA A 129 -3.32 10.62 12.32
N LYS A 130 -3.67 11.85 11.92
CA LYS A 130 -3.94 12.21 10.53
C LYS A 130 -2.67 12.29 9.67
N ASP A 131 -1.52 12.61 10.27
CA ASP A 131 -0.24 12.82 9.61
C ASP A 131 0.93 12.52 10.56
N LEU A 132 2.16 12.67 10.06
CA LEU A 132 3.40 12.43 10.82
C LEU A 132 3.59 13.42 11.98
N GLN A 133 3.20 14.69 11.80
CA GLN A 133 3.35 15.70 12.84
C GLN A 133 2.46 15.39 14.05
N GLU A 134 1.20 15.03 13.80
CA GLU A 134 0.30 14.58 14.86
C GLU A 134 0.77 13.26 15.48
N GLN A 135 1.33 12.34 14.67
CA GLN A 135 1.89 11.08 15.17
C GLN A 135 3.05 11.32 16.13
N ALA A 136 4.01 12.19 15.77
CA ALA A 136 5.21 12.48 16.57
C ALA A 136 4.88 13.08 17.95
N ALA A 137 3.71 13.71 18.11
CA ALA A 137 3.23 14.21 19.38
C ALA A 137 2.89 13.10 20.40
N GLY A 138 2.47 11.93 19.91
CA GLY A 138 1.89 10.85 20.69
C GLY A 138 2.89 10.09 21.57
N PRO A 139 3.99 9.54 21.02
CA PRO A 139 4.95 8.75 21.78
C PRO A 139 5.56 9.46 22.97
N VAL A 140 5.80 10.77 22.82
CA VAL A 140 6.35 11.64 23.86
C VAL A 140 5.51 11.59 25.14
N VAL A 141 4.19 11.66 25.02
CA VAL A 141 3.26 11.68 26.17
C VAL A 141 2.79 10.31 26.61
N ASN A 142 3.06 9.26 25.84
CA ASN A 142 2.60 7.92 26.17
C ASN A 142 3.42 7.35 27.34
N PRO A 143 2.80 7.02 28.49
CA PRO A 143 3.51 6.59 29.70
C PRO A 143 4.26 5.25 29.58
N ILE A 144 3.96 4.44 28.55
CA ILE A 144 4.68 3.19 28.29
C ILE A 144 5.69 3.30 27.14
N GLU A 145 5.74 4.44 26.45
CA GLU A 145 6.71 4.71 25.37
C GLU A 145 7.79 5.67 25.88
N MET A 146 7.59 6.99 25.77
CA MET A 146 8.60 7.98 26.19
C MET A 146 8.25 8.68 27.51
N GLY A 147 6.99 8.64 27.96
CA GLY A 147 6.57 9.03 29.31
C GLY A 147 6.96 10.43 29.77
N ALA A 148 6.88 11.44 28.91
CA ALA A 148 7.19 12.85 29.21
C ALA A 148 5.95 13.75 29.10
N ASN A 149 6.08 14.99 29.60
CA ASN A 149 5.14 16.08 29.30
C ASN A 149 5.75 17.07 28.30
N TRP A 150 4.96 17.61 27.39
CA TRP A 150 5.47 18.52 26.35
C TRP A 150 6.04 19.82 26.91
N ASP A 151 5.49 20.37 28.01
CA ASP A 151 6.06 21.58 28.64
C ASP A 151 7.48 21.32 29.18
N GLU A 152 7.72 20.12 29.72
CA GLU A 152 9.03 19.72 30.23
C GLU A 152 10.02 19.53 29.08
N VAL A 153 9.59 18.85 28.01
CA VAL A 153 10.39 18.64 26.80
C VAL A 153 10.76 19.98 26.17
N VAL A 154 9.81 20.88 25.96
CA VAL A 154 10.06 22.23 25.44
C VAL A 154 11.01 23.00 26.36
N GLY A 155 10.83 22.89 27.68
CA GLY A 155 11.74 23.48 28.66
C GLY A 155 13.18 22.96 28.55
N ARG A 156 13.38 21.66 28.32
CA ARG A 156 14.71 21.06 28.11
C ARG A 156 15.33 21.52 26.78
N LEU A 157 14.56 21.50 25.70
CA LEU A 157 15.01 21.94 24.38
C LEU A 157 15.42 23.43 24.38
N LYS A 158 14.66 24.31 25.05
CA LYS A 158 15.01 25.74 25.21
C LYS A 158 16.31 25.96 26.00
N LYS A 159 16.60 25.09 26.97
CA LYS A 159 17.84 25.17 27.78
C LYS A 159 19.06 24.61 27.04
N ASN A 160 18.86 23.75 26.05
CA ASN A 160 19.93 23.26 25.19
C ASN A 160 20.29 24.35 24.16
N LYS A 161 21.50 24.90 24.26
CA LYS A 161 21.96 26.00 23.38
C LYS A 161 22.02 25.62 21.90
N GLY A 162 22.28 24.35 21.58
CA GLY A 162 22.29 23.85 20.20
C GLY A 162 20.89 23.91 19.62
N TYR A 163 19.94 23.20 20.24
CA TYR A 163 18.55 23.21 19.80
C TYR A 163 17.95 24.62 19.78
N ALA A 164 18.11 25.41 20.84
CA ALA A 164 17.57 26.78 20.87
C ALA A 164 18.07 27.64 19.68
N SER A 165 19.34 27.48 19.30
CA SER A 165 19.92 28.15 18.13
C SER A 165 19.34 27.63 16.82
N ASP A 166 19.23 26.31 16.66
CA ASP A 166 18.73 25.71 15.41
C ASP A 166 17.23 25.98 15.20
N PHE A 167 16.42 25.94 16.26
CA PHE A 167 15.03 26.36 16.20
C PHE A 167 14.87 27.84 15.86
N ALA A 168 15.67 28.74 16.44
CA ALA A 168 15.59 30.17 16.15
C ALA A 168 15.94 30.54 14.70
N LYS A 169 16.73 29.70 14.01
CA LYS A 169 17.03 29.87 12.58
C LYS A 169 15.87 29.43 11.68
N LEU A 170 15.08 28.45 12.12
CA LEU A 170 14.09 27.75 11.29
C LEU A 170 12.64 28.15 11.57
N TYR A 171 12.35 28.67 12.76
CA TYR A 171 11.00 28.99 13.22
C TYR A 171 10.98 30.32 13.98
N GLU A 172 10.02 31.19 13.66
CA GLU A 172 9.89 32.53 14.26
C GLU A 172 9.60 32.47 15.77
N ASP A 173 8.78 31.51 16.20
CA ASP A 173 8.42 31.25 17.60
C ASP A 173 9.39 30.28 18.31
N GLY A 174 10.44 29.85 17.62
CA GLY A 174 11.53 29.03 18.16
C GLY A 174 11.07 27.66 18.64
N VAL A 175 11.44 27.28 19.86
CA VAL A 175 11.15 25.94 20.39
C VAL A 175 9.70 25.87 20.90
N THR A 176 8.86 25.13 20.18
CA THR A 176 7.50 24.76 20.57
C THR A 176 7.25 23.27 20.30
N GLN A 177 6.19 22.69 20.88
CA GLN A 177 5.76 21.33 20.52
C GLN A 177 5.45 21.23 19.02
N ALA A 178 4.76 22.23 18.47
CA ALA A 178 4.40 22.27 17.05
C ALA A 178 5.63 22.22 16.15
N ASN A 179 6.64 23.06 16.43
CA ASN A 179 7.87 23.10 15.62
C ASN A 179 8.75 21.86 15.82
N THR A 180 8.73 21.28 17.03
CA THR A 180 9.49 20.06 17.33
C THR A 180 8.93 18.88 16.56
N THR A 181 7.60 18.72 16.57
CA THR A 181 6.91 17.68 15.81
C THR A 181 6.95 17.93 14.30
N ASP A 182 6.95 19.19 13.85
CA ASP A 182 7.14 19.57 12.43
C ASP A 182 8.53 19.15 11.93
N ALA A 183 9.59 19.44 12.69
CA ALA A 183 10.95 19.05 12.32
C ALA A 183 11.09 17.52 12.22
N ILE A 184 10.56 16.77 13.20
CA ILE A 184 10.55 15.30 13.18
C ILE A 184 9.79 14.78 11.96
N ALA A 185 8.58 15.30 11.70
CA ALA A 185 7.77 14.90 10.56
C ALA A 185 8.47 15.18 9.22
N GLU A 186 9.18 16.30 9.10
CA GLU A 186 9.94 16.64 7.90
C GLU A 186 11.12 15.67 7.69
N TYR A 187 11.79 15.26 8.76
CA TYR A 187 12.79 14.18 8.70
C TYR A 187 12.16 12.86 8.25
N GLU A 188 11.08 12.41 8.88
CA GLU A 188 10.41 11.15 8.53
C GLU A 188 9.87 11.14 7.09
N LYS A 189 9.33 12.27 6.63
CA LYS A 189 8.90 12.47 5.23
C LYS A 189 10.05 12.29 4.24
N SER A 190 11.27 12.67 4.63
CA SER A 190 12.47 12.48 3.80
C SER A 190 12.95 11.02 3.72
N LEU A 191 12.46 10.12 4.58
CA LEU A 191 12.87 8.70 4.65
C LEU A 191 12.14 7.84 3.61
N ILE A 192 12.23 8.24 2.34
CA ILE A 192 11.71 7.45 1.22
C ILE A 192 12.77 6.45 0.75
N THR A 193 12.33 5.26 0.34
CA THR A 193 13.22 4.17 -0.10
C THR A 193 12.74 3.55 -1.42
N PRO A 194 12.98 4.20 -2.56
CA PRO A 194 12.72 3.59 -3.87
C PRO A 194 13.52 2.28 -4.04
N SER A 195 12.87 1.25 -4.59
CA SER A 195 13.39 -0.09 -4.75
C SER A 195 13.66 -0.46 -6.21
N ARG A 196 14.21 -1.66 -6.43
CA ARG A 196 14.33 -2.23 -7.78
C ARG A 196 12.98 -2.47 -8.45
N PHE A 197 11.91 -2.73 -7.68
CA PHE A 197 10.56 -2.81 -8.22
C PHE A 197 10.06 -1.45 -8.75
N ASP A 198 10.42 -0.34 -8.10
CA ASP A 198 10.08 0.99 -8.61
C ASP A 198 10.78 1.28 -9.95
N LYS A 199 12.05 0.85 -10.11
CA LYS A 199 12.76 0.94 -11.41
C LYS A 199 12.04 0.12 -12.50
N PHE A 200 11.56 -1.08 -12.15
CA PHE A 200 10.75 -1.90 -13.05
C PHE A 200 9.46 -1.20 -13.49
N LEU A 201 8.73 -0.59 -12.55
CA LEU A 201 7.52 0.19 -12.85
C LEU A 201 7.80 1.43 -13.72
N LEU A 202 9.02 1.97 -13.66
CA LEU A 202 9.48 3.08 -14.49
C LEU A 202 10.04 2.65 -15.86
N GLY A 203 9.97 1.36 -16.20
CA GLY A 203 10.30 0.83 -17.53
C GLY A 203 11.62 0.06 -17.63
N ASP A 204 12.38 -0.10 -16.55
CA ASP A 204 13.56 -0.98 -16.54
C ASP A 204 13.13 -2.44 -16.35
N GLU A 205 12.79 -3.13 -17.45
CA GLU A 205 12.32 -4.51 -17.42
C GLU A 205 13.30 -5.51 -16.78
N ASN A 206 14.58 -5.15 -16.67
CA ASN A 206 15.63 -5.99 -16.10
C ASN A 206 15.93 -5.66 -14.63
N ALA A 207 15.27 -4.65 -14.04
CA ALA A 207 15.47 -4.28 -12.65
C ALA A 207 15.02 -5.38 -11.66
N ILE A 208 14.10 -6.24 -12.08
CA ILE A 208 13.66 -7.42 -11.33
C ILE A 208 13.75 -8.68 -12.19
N THR A 209 13.97 -9.81 -11.53
CA THR A 209 14.07 -11.14 -12.14
C THR A 209 12.72 -11.64 -12.65
N ASP A 210 12.73 -12.63 -13.55
CA ASP A 210 11.50 -13.27 -14.01
C ASP A 210 10.73 -13.98 -12.88
N ALA A 211 11.44 -14.43 -11.83
CA ALA A 211 10.79 -15.01 -10.65
C ALA A 211 10.02 -13.95 -9.86
N GLU A 212 10.56 -12.74 -9.71
CA GLU A 212 9.86 -11.61 -9.09
C GLU A 212 8.68 -11.14 -9.95
N LYS A 213 8.82 -11.10 -11.28
CA LYS A 213 7.69 -10.81 -12.20
C LYS A 213 6.54 -11.81 -12.04
N ARG A 214 6.85 -13.12 -11.97
CA ARG A 214 5.85 -14.17 -11.69
C ARG A 214 5.24 -14.03 -10.30
N GLY A 215 6.05 -13.67 -9.32
CA GLY A 215 5.58 -13.34 -7.97
C GLY A 215 4.58 -12.19 -7.96
N TYR A 216 4.86 -11.14 -8.72
CA TYR A 216 3.96 -10.01 -8.82
C TYR A 216 2.65 -10.36 -9.53
N ALA A 217 2.73 -11.16 -10.61
CA ALA A 217 1.55 -11.69 -11.27
C ALA A 217 0.69 -12.54 -10.31
N THR A 218 1.32 -13.41 -9.51
CA THR A 218 0.64 -14.23 -8.49
C THR A 218 -0.02 -13.35 -7.42
N PHE A 219 0.67 -12.31 -6.94
CA PHE A 219 0.15 -11.35 -5.96
C PHE A 219 -1.12 -10.65 -6.47
N LYS A 220 -1.14 -10.25 -7.76
CA LYS A 220 -2.31 -9.71 -8.44
C LYS A 220 -3.44 -10.73 -8.58
N GLU A 221 -3.13 -11.91 -9.10
CA GLU A 221 -4.11 -12.97 -9.40
C GLU A 221 -4.83 -13.48 -8.14
N VAL A 222 -4.10 -13.63 -7.04
CA VAL A 222 -4.64 -14.07 -5.75
C VAL A 222 -5.57 -13.00 -5.15
N GLY A 223 -5.35 -11.72 -5.47
CA GLY A 223 -6.20 -10.59 -5.08
C GLY A 223 -5.61 -9.68 -4.00
N CYS A 224 -4.30 -9.77 -3.71
CA CYS A 224 -3.66 -8.98 -2.66
C CYS A 224 -3.71 -7.47 -2.96
N THR A 225 -3.70 -7.09 -4.24
CA THR A 225 -3.79 -5.69 -4.71
C THR A 225 -5.16 -5.04 -4.50
N ALA A 226 -6.17 -5.79 -4.03
CA ALA A 226 -7.44 -5.18 -3.60
C ALA A 226 -7.25 -4.26 -2.37
N CYS A 227 -6.23 -4.54 -1.54
CA CYS A 227 -5.92 -3.77 -0.33
C CYS A 227 -4.51 -3.17 -0.39
N HIS A 228 -3.54 -3.93 -0.87
CA HIS A 228 -2.14 -3.54 -0.95
C HIS A 228 -1.83 -2.91 -2.32
N THR A 229 -2.21 -1.65 -2.46
CA THR A 229 -2.22 -0.88 -3.71
C THR A 229 -1.60 0.50 -3.55
N GLY A 230 -1.40 1.22 -4.66
CA GLY A 230 -0.89 2.58 -4.70
C GLY A 230 0.61 2.67 -4.42
N ILE A 231 1.04 3.88 -4.10
CA ILE A 231 2.47 4.22 -3.98
C ILE A 231 3.18 3.46 -2.85
N ASN A 232 2.49 3.09 -1.77
CA ASN A 232 3.09 2.41 -0.62
C ASN A 232 2.74 0.91 -0.55
N VAL A 233 2.10 0.36 -1.59
CA VAL A 233 1.63 -1.05 -1.62
C VAL A 233 0.77 -1.36 -0.38
N GLY A 234 -0.18 -0.47 -0.08
CA GLY A 234 -0.87 -0.38 1.19
C GLY A 234 -0.83 1.05 1.73
N GLY A 235 -1.28 1.26 2.97
CA GLY A 235 -1.28 2.57 3.60
C GLY A 235 -2.27 3.56 3.00
N THR A 236 -3.34 3.08 2.36
CA THR A 236 -4.34 3.91 1.66
C THR A 236 -5.78 3.71 2.14
N MET A 237 -6.03 2.70 2.98
CA MET A 237 -7.36 2.39 3.50
C MET A 237 -7.32 1.63 4.83
N PHE A 238 -8.47 1.56 5.48
CA PHE A 238 -8.75 0.61 6.55
C PHE A 238 -9.36 -0.68 5.98
N GLN A 239 -9.00 -1.83 6.54
CA GLN A 239 -9.60 -3.11 6.22
C GLN A 239 -9.79 -3.95 7.48
N LYS A 240 -10.83 -4.79 7.48
CA LYS A 240 -11.07 -5.74 8.56
C LYS A 240 -10.03 -6.86 8.53
N MET A 241 -9.33 -7.07 9.64
CA MET A 241 -8.51 -8.26 9.83
C MET A 241 -9.44 -9.45 10.10
N GLY A 242 -9.36 -10.47 9.26
CA GLY A 242 -10.34 -11.54 9.14
C GLY A 242 -11.58 -11.15 8.32
N LEU A 243 -11.38 -10.59 7.12
CA LEU A 243 -12.48 -10.18 6.24
C LEU A 243 -13.38 -11.35 5.81
N VAL A 244 -12.77 -12.51 5.52
CA VAL A 244 -13.48 -13.70 5.01
C VAL A 244 -13.61 -14.79 6.09
N LYS A 245 -12.55 -15.03 6.87
CA LYS A 245 -12.57 -15.94 8.03
C LYS A 245 -12.19 -15.17 9.28
N ASP A 246 -12.69 -15.59 10.44
CA ASP A 246 -12.39 -14.92 11.72
C ASP A 246 -10.94 -15.19 12.17
N TYR A 247 -10.06 -14.21 11.91
CA TYR A 247 -8.64 -14.26 12.31
C TYR A 247 -8.47 -14.36 13.82
N PHE A 248 -9.26 -13.63 14.60
CA PHE A 248 -9.06 -13.56 16.05
C PHE A 248 -9.53 -14.83 16.76
N ALA A 249 -10.59 -15.47 16.25
CA ALA A 249 -10.96 -16.82 16.69
C ALA A 249 -9.92 -17.86 16.27
N GLY A 250 -9.37 -17.74 15.05
CA GLY A 250 -8.45 -18.72 14.48
C GLY A 250 -6.99 -18.62 14.94
N ARG A 251 -6.54 -17.46 15.44
CA ARG A 251 -5.14 -17.24 15.85
C ARG A 251 -4.75 -17.92 17.17
N GLY A 252 -5.73 -18.32 17.98
CA GLY A 252 -5.48 -19.07 19.22
C GLY A 252 -4.86 -18.27 20.37
N THR A 253 -4.91 -16.93 20.34
CA THR A 253 -4.46 -16.06 21.44
C THR A 253 -5.59 -15.16 21.93
N PRO A 254 -5.64 -14.83 23.24
CA PRO A 254 -6.69 -13.95 23.79
C PRO A 254 -6.74 -12.61 23.06
N LEU A 255 -7.93 -12.03 22.97
CA LEU A 255 -8.09 -10.66 22.52
C LEU A 255 -7.50 -9.68 23.55
N THR A 256 -6.86 -8.65 23.02
CA THR A 256 -6.30 -7.49 23.72
C THR A 256 -6.98 -6.23 23.20
N ASP A 257 -6.82 -5.11 23.90
CA ASP A 257 -7.38 -3.84 23.45
C ASP A 257 -6.81 -3.40 22.09
N ALA A 258 -5.55 -3.72 21.79
CA ALA A 258 -4.93 -3.43 20.49
C ALA A 258 -5.66 -4.14 19.34
N ASP A 259 -6.27 -5.29 19.59
CA ASP A 259 -6.98 -6.07 18.57
C ASP A 259 -8.29 -5.41 18.12
N LEU A 260 -8.85 -4.50 18.92
CA LEU A 260 -10.04 -3.76 18.55
C LEU A 260 -9.78 -2.82 17.36
N GLY A 261 -8.52 -2.44 17.12
CA GLY A 261 -8.09 -1.65 15.98
C GLY A 261 -8.78 -0.28 15.93
N ARG A 262 -9.34 0.06 14.77
CA ARG A 262 -9.99 1.34 14.49
C ARG A 262 -11.13 1.67 15.45
N PHE A 263 -11.82 0.65 15.99
CA PHE A 263 -12.84 0.85 17.02
C PHE A 263 -12.31 1.63 18.24
N ASN A 264 -11.04 1.50 18.59
CA ASN A 264 -10.44 2.26 19.69
C ASN A 264 -10.52 3.77 19.46
N VAL A 265 -10.57 4.21 18.21
CA VAL A 265 -10.68 5.61 17.80
C VAL A 265 -12.14 6.00 17.55
N SER A 266 -12.83 5.28 16.67
CA SER A 266 -14.15 5.69 16.18
C SER A 266 -15.30 5.35 17.12
N LYS A 267 -15.10 4.39 18.03
CA LYS A 267 -16.15 3.79 18.88
C LYS A 267 -17.33 3.19 18.10
N ASN A 268 -17.22 3.03 16.77
CA ASN A 268 -18.24 2.41 15.94
C ASN A 268 -18.04 0.89 15.93
N PRO A 269 -18.97 0.07 16.47
CA PRO A 269 -18.83 -1.38 16.50
C PRO A 269 -18.60 -2.03 15.13
N ALA A 270 -19.05 -1.40 14.04
CA ALA A 270 -18.81 -1.88 12.67
C ALA A 270 -17.32 -1.83 12.26
N GLU A 271 -16.51 -0.99 12.91
CA GLU A 271 -15.07 -0.84 12.67
C GLU A 271 -14.22 -1.65 13.66
N LYS A 272 -14.84 -2.54 14.43
CA LYS A 272 -14.10 -3.48 15.28
C LYS A 272 -13.22 -4.38 14.42
N HIS A 273 -11.96 -4.50 14.80
CA HIS A 273 -10.94 -5.28 14.09
C HIS A 273 -10.54 -4.72 12.72
N PHE A 274 -10.89 -3.47 12.42
CA PHE A 274 -10.36 -2.76 11.26
C PHE A 274 -8.99 -2.18 11.58
N PHE A 275 -8.05 -2.29 10.65
CA PHE A 275 -6.71 -1.72 10.77
C PHE A 275 -6.37 -0.96 9.49
N LYS A 276 -5.49 0.04 9.60
CA LYS A 276 -4.83 0.61 8.43
C LYS A 276 -4.07 -0.52 7.75
N VAL A 277 -4.34 -0.75 6.47
CA VAL A 277 -3.58 -1.72 5.68
C VAL A 277 -2.11 -1.28 5.70
N PRO A 278 -1.16 -2.08 6.21
CA PRO A 278 0.24 -1.65 6.31
C PRO A 278 0.87 -1.54 4.92
N SER A 279 1.89 -0.70 4.80
CA SER A 279 2.79 -0.72 3.64
C SER A 279 3.51 -2.06 3.57
N LEU A 280 3.71 -2.57 2.35
CA LEU A 280 4.57 -3.73 2.12
C LEU A 280 5.97 -3.36 1.63
N ARG A 281 6.29 -2.06 1.54
CA ARG A 281 7.65 -1.62 1.21
C ARG A 281 8.59 -1.97 2.35
N ASN A 282 9.78 -2.46 2.00
CA ASN A 282 10.78 -2.96 2.95
C ASN A 282 10.31 -4.10 3.87
N ILE A 283 9.21 -4.79 3.55
CA ILE A 283 8.62 -5.76 4.49
C ILE A 283 9.57 -6.89 4.88
N GLU A 284 10.51 -7.28 4.02
CA GLU A 284 11.48 -8.33 4.37
C GLU A 284 12.44 -7.90 5.51
N LEU A 285 12.58 -6.60 5.76
CA LEU A 285 13.44 -6.03 6.79
C LEU A 285 12.73 -5.81 8.14
N THR A 286 11.42 -6.02 8.21
CA THR A 286 10.60 -5.65 9.38
C THR A 286 9.89 -6.83 10.04
N PRO A 287 10.52 -8.00 10.27
CA PRO A 287 9.93 -9.02 11.13
C PRO A 287 9.98 -8.58 12.61
N PRO A 288 9.08 -9.07 13.47
CA PRO A 288 7.92 -9.92 13.16
C PRO A 288 6.74 -9.12 12.58
N TYR A 289 5.78 -9.82 12.00
CA TYR A 289 4.67 -9.26 11.23
C TYR A 289 3.34 -9.24 11.99
N LEU A 290 2.39 -8.50 11.42
CA LEU A 290 1.06 -8.16 11.97
C LEU A 290 1.15 -7.15 13.12
N HIS A 291 0.01 -6.57 13.49
CA HIS A 291 -0.03 -5.54 14.53
C HIS A 291 0.44 -6.04 15.89
N ASP A 292 0.30 -7.33 16.17
CA ASP A 292 0.71 -7.96 17.43
C ASP A 292 2.09 -8.64 17.37
N GLY A 293 2.79 -8.55 16.23
CA GLY A 293 4.08 -9.21 16.02
C GLY A 293 4.03 -10.73 16.16
N SER A 294 2.86 -11.35 15.98
CA SER A 294 2.66 -12.79 16.21
C SER A 294 3.28 -13.69 15.15
N GLN A 295 3.61 -13.16 13.96
CA GLN A 295 4.18 -13.94 12.87
C GLN A 295 5.66 -13.67 12.69
N SER A 296 6.48 -14.72 12.73
CA SER A 296 7.93 -14.60 12.58
C SER A 296 8.41 -14.67 11.13
N THR A 297 7.61 -15.23 10.21
CA THR A 297 8.01 -15.45 8.81
C THR A 297 7.06 -14.77 7.83
N LEU A 298 7.62 -14.34 6.70
CA LEU A 298 6.83 -13.69 5.65
C LEU A 298 5.92 -14.73 4.98
N GLU A 299 6.39 -15.96 4.81
CA GLU A 299 5.63 -17.09 4.30
C GLU A 299 4.40 -17.39 5.17
N GLY A 300 4.57 -17.42 6.50
CA GLY A 300 3.46 -17.61 7.45
C GLY A 300 2.44 -16.48 7.36
N THR A 301 2.94 -15.24 7.26
CA THR A 301 2.11 -14.05 7.10
C THR A 301 1.30 -14.08 5.79
N VAL A 302 1.93 -14.43 4.67
CA VAL A 302 1.25 -14.56 3.36
C VAL A 302 0.18 -15.65 3.41
N LYS A 303 0.46 -16.80 4.06
CA LYS A 303 -0.54 -17.87 4.26
C LYS A 303 -1.74 -17.36 5.07
N ILE A 304 -1.50 -16.67 6.20
CA ILE A 304 -2.56 -16.06 7.02
C ILE A 304 -3.40 -15.07 6.20
N MET A 305 -2.76 -14.20 5.42
CA MET A 305 -3.49 -13.25 4.57
C MET A 305 -4.34 -13.96 3.52
N GLY A 306 -3.80 -14.99 2.86
CA GLY A 306 -4.57 -15.85 1.95
C GLY A 306 -5.80 -16.46 2.62
N THR A 307 -5.62 -17.10 3.77
CA THR A 307 -6.69 -17.80 4.48
C THR A 307 -7.77 -16.84 5.01
N TYR A 308 -7.37 -15.79 5.72
CA TYR A 308 -8.30 -14.95 6.49
C TYR A 308 -8.85 -13.75 5.73
N GLN A 309 -8.07 -13.16 4.82
CA GLN A 309 -8.53 -12.02 4.02
C GLN A 309 -9.20 -12.46 2.72
N LEU A 310 -8.75 -13.56 2.12
CA LEU A 310 -9.18 -13.98 0.77
C LEU A 310 -9.95 -15.31 0.77
N GLY A 311 -9.97 -16.05 1.87
CA GLY A 311 -10.58 -17.38 1.93
C GLY A 311 -9.87 -18.43 1.09
N ARG A 312 -8.60 -18.21 0.76
CA ARG A 312 -7.80 -19.05 -0.14
C ARG A 312 -6.72 -19.80 0.64
N ASP A 313 -6.64 -21.10 0.39
CA ASP A 313 -5.52 -21.92 0.88
C ASP A 313 -4.42 -21.90 -0.18
N LEU A 314 -3.47 -20.98 -0.02
CA LEU A 314 -2.38 -20.79 -0.98
C LEU A 314 -1.40 -21.97 -0.95
N THR A 315 -1.05 -22.48 -2.13
CA THR A 315 0.01 -23.49 -2.28
C THR A 315 1.37 -22.93 -1.88
N GLU A 316 2.32 -23.79 -1.50
CA GLU A 316 3.68 -23.37 -1.18
C GLU A 316 4.37 -22.65 -2.34
N ALA A 317 4.11 -23.09 -3.57
CA ALA A 317 4.63 -22.43 -4.76
C ALA A 317 4.11 -21.00 -4.90
N GLN A 318 2.81 -20.76 -4.66
CA GLN A 318 2.23 -19.41 -4.67
C GLN A 318 2.79 -18.55 -3.54
N VAL A 319 2.89 -19.08 -2.33
CA VAL A 319 3.45 -18.37 -1.17
C VAL A 319 4.90 -17.96 -1.46
N ASN A 320 5.74 -18.89 -1.91
CA ASN A 320 7.13 -18.60 -2.23
C ASN A 320 7.24 -17.59 -3.37
N SER A 321 6.40 -17.69 -4.40
CA SER A 321 6.39 -16.73 -5.51
C SER A 321 6.02 -15.32 -5.03
N ILE A 322 5.01 -15.18 -4.17
CA ILE A 322 4.63 -13.90 -3.58
C ILE A 322 5.77 -13.35 -2.72
N VAL A 323 6.35 -14.17 -1.85
CA VAL A 323 7.50 -13.77 -1.02
C VAL A 323 8.66 -13.29 -1.87
N THR A 324 9.00 -14.00 -2.95
CA THR A 324 10.02 -13.56 -3.91
C THR A 324 9.73 -12.16 -4.45
N PHE A 325 8.49 -11.87 -4.82
CA PHE A 325 8.08 -10.52 -5.22
C PHE A 325 8.21 -9.49 -4.08
N LEU A 326 7.76 -9.80 -2.86
CA LEU A 326 7.83 -8.86 -1.74
C LEU A 326 9.26 -8.39 -1.43
N LYS A 327 10.27 -9.25 -1.65
CA LYS A 327 11.69 -8.90 -1.51
C LYS A 327 12.18 -7.89 -2.56
N SER A 328 11.46 -7.71 -3.67
CA SER A 328 11.77 -6.66 -4.65
C SER A 328 11.32 -5.26 -4.19
N LEU A 329 10.49 -5.17 -3.15
CA LEU A 329 9.97 -3.93 -2.57
C LEU A 329 10.91 -3.28 -1.55
N THR A 330 12.07 -3.88 -1.30
CA THR A 330 13.10 -3.33 -0.41
C THR A 330 13.94 -2.29 -1.13
N GLY A 331 13.86 -1.05 -0.64
CA GLY A 331 14.59 0.08 -1.19
C GLY A 331 15.85 0.43 -0.41
N GLU A 332 16.54 1.45 -0.90
CA GLU A 332 17.74 1.98 -0.25
C GLU A 332 17.38 3.19 0.62
N LEU A 333 18.03 3.30 1.79
CA LEU A 333 17.95 4.50 2.61
C LEU A 333 18.51 5.72 1.85
N PRO A 334 17.92 6.91 2.03
CA PRO A 334 18.49 8.13 1.47
C PRO A 334 19.83 8.45 2.13
N ALA A 335 20.69 9.20 1.43
CA ALA A 335 22.09 9.41 1.85
C ALA A 335 22.21 10.00 3.27
N HIS A 336 21.39 11.00 3.60
CA HIS A 336 21.40 11.68 4.91
C HIS A 336 20.91 10.81 6.08
N ALA A 337 20.29 9.66 5.79
CA ALA A 337 19.83 8.71 6.79
C ALA A 337 20.84 7.57 7.03
N LYS A 338 21.89 7.46 6.21
CA LYS A 338 22.94 6.45 6.38
C LYS A 338 23.91 6.85 7.52
N PRO A 339 24.54 5.90 8.22
CA PRO A 339 25.60 6.21 9.17
C PRO A 339 26.73 7.01 8.52
N GLY A 340 27.07 8.17 9.10
CA GLY A 340 28.13 9.06 8.58
C GLY A 340 27.73 9.97 7.40
N GLY A 341 26.47 9.93 6.96
CA GLY A 341 25.89 10.86 5.99
C GLY A 341 25.14 12.03 6.60
#